data_AF-A0A2U1M9G6-F1
#
_entry.id   AF-A0A2U1M9G6-F1
#
_cell.length_a   1.000
_cell.length_b   1.000
_cell.length_c   1.000
_cell.angle_alpha   90.00
_cell.angle_beta   90.00
_cell.angle_gamma   90.00
#
_symmetry.space_group_name_H-M   'P 1'
#
loop_
_entity.id
_entity.type
_entity.pdbx_description
1 polymer ?
#
loop_
_entity_poly.entity_id
_entity_poly.type
_entity_poly.pdbx_seq_one_letter_code
_entity_poly.pdbx_strand_id
1 'polypeptide(L)'
;MFVYTNSFIINRRKIFSAGLSNNTTVAEMVVNGTLNIPDECKHNNSILSQIQTPCLVNDKADEVKWRSTKKNLVKFRMNKVWKYMREHDEKVVWYNVVWFSNSIPRHAFIL
;
A
#
# COMPACT_ATOMS: atom_id res chain seq x y z
N MET A 1 -12.12 12.56 -15.88
CA MET A 1 -10.85 13.32 -15.93
C MET A 1 -9.99 12.83 -14.77
N PHE A 2 -9.13 11.85 -15.01
CA PHE A 2 -8.29 11.28 -13.94
C PHE A 2 -7.13 12.24 -13.69
N VAL A 3 -7.23 13.02 -12.62
CA VAL A 3 -6.11 13.78 -12.09
C VAL A 3 -5.12 12.75 -11.55
N TYR A 4 -4.03 12.53 -12.28
CA TYR A 4 -2.86 11.84 -11.74
C TYR A 4 -2.30 12.73 -10.63
N THR A 5 -2.78 12.57 -9.40
CA THR A 5 -2.03 13.03 -8.24
C THR A 5 -0.68 12.33 -8.30
N ASN A 6 0.42 13.07 -8.35
CA ASN A 6 1.78 12.56 -8.22
C ASN A 6 1.83 11.54 -7.07
N SER A 7 1.71 10.26 -7.40
CA SER A 7 1.64 9.21 -6.41
C SER A 7 3.08 8.98 -5.94
N PHE A 8 3.39 9.42 -4.73
CA PHE A 8 4.65 9.18 -4.02
C PHE A 8 4.82 7.68 -3.71
N ILE A 9 4.93 6.85 -4.75
CA ILE A 9 5.10 5.40 -4.64
C ILE A 9 6.60 5.11 -4.59
N ILE A 10 7.04 4.58 -3.45
CA ILE A 10 8.39 4.03 -3.32
C ILE A 10 8.36 2.63 -3.94
N ASN A 11 8.82 2.54 -5.20
CA ASN A 11 8.95 1.26 -5.89
C ASN A 11 10.21 0.52 -5.40
N ARG A 12 10.22 -0.81 -5.51
CA ARG A 12 11.32 -1.73 -5.18
C ARG A 12 12.69 -1.25 -5.67
N ARG A 13 12.77 -0.67 -6.87
CA ARG A 13 14.03 -0.13 -7.41
C ARG A 13 14.63 0.97 -6.52
N LYS A 14 13.79 1.86 -5.98
CA LYS A 14 14.21 2.94 -5.08
C LYS A 14 14.60 2.44 -3.69
N ILE A 15 13.97 1.36 -3.23
CA ILE A 15 14.34 0.69 -1.97
C ILE A 15 15.73 0.07 -2.11
N PHE A 16 15.98 -0.61 -3.23
CA PHE A 16 17.26 -1.25 -3.50
C PHE A 16 18.39 -0.24 -3.74
N SER A 17 18.13 0.87 -4.46
CA SER A 17 19.13 1.93 -4.65
C SER A 17 19.58 2.54 -3.32
N ALA A 18 18.64 2.64 -2.37
CA ALA A 18 18.89 3.14 -1.03
C ALA A 18 19.61 2.13 -0.10
N GLY A 19 20.05 0.98 -0.63
CA GLY A 19 20.79 -0.05 0.11
C GLY A 19 19.93 -0.99 0.95
N LEU A 20 18.59 -0.92 0.85
CA LEU A 20 17.68 -1.81 1.57
C LEU A 20 17.34 -3.05 0.73
N SER A 21 17.39 -4.22 1.37
CA SER A 21 16.97 -5.48 0.76
C SER A 21 15.50 -5.77 1.05
N ASN A 22 14.87 -6.73 0.35
CA ASN A 22 13.48 -7.11 0.65
C ASN A 22 13.32 -7.79 2.02
N ASN A 23 14.41 -8.28 2.60
CA ASN A 23 14.41 -9.00 3.87
C ASN A 23 14.84 -8.11 5.03
N THR A 24 15.20 -6.85 4.76
CA THR A 24 15.62 -5.92 5.80
C THR A 24 14.46 -5.67 6.75
N THR A 25 14.68 -5.97 8.03
CA THR A 25 13.64 -5.84 9.06
C THR A 25 13.60 -4.43 9.65
N VAL A 26 12.48 -4.06 10.27
CA VAL A 26 12.37 -2.79 11.00
C VAL A 26 13.38 -2.74 12.15
N ALA A 27 13.63 -3.88 12.80
CA ALA A 27 14.62 -3.99 13.87
C ALA A 27 16.05 -3.69 13.37
N GLU A 28 16.43 -4.20 12.20
CA GLU A 28 17.74 -3.92 11.57
C GLU A 28 17.89 -2.44 11.18
N MET A 29 16.80 -1.76 10.86
CA MET A 29 16.80 -0.33 10.53
C MET A 29 16.91 0.58 11.77
N VAL A 30 16.73 0.05 12.99
CA VAL A 30 16.86 0.83 14.22
C VAL A 30 18.29 0.71 14.73
N VAL A 31 19.05 1.80 14.61
CA VAL A 31 20.45 1.88 15.06
C VAL A 31 20.51 2.82 16.25
N ASN A 32 21.12 2.37 17.36
CA ASN A 32 21.25 3.14 18.61
C ASN A 32 19.91 3.71 19.11
N GLY A 33 18.81 2.96 18.96
CA GLY A 33 17.48 3.39 19.39
C GLY A 33 16.83 4.44 18.51
N THR A 34 17.35 4.70 17.31
CA THR A 34 16.77 5.63 16.33
C THR A 34 16.49 4.90 15.01
N LEU A 35 15.30 5.11 14.44
CA LEU A 35 14.96 4.56 13.13
C LEU A 35 15.76 5.28 12.03
N ASN A 36 16.69 4.54 11.41
CA ASN A 36 17.54 5.06 10.36
C ASN A 36 16.96 4.69 8.98
N ILE A 37 16.12 5.58 8.44
CA ILE A 37 15.65 5.49 7.05
C ILE A 37 16.72 6.13 6.14
N PRO A 38 17.11 5.50 5.01
CA PRO A 38 18.03 6.10 4.05
C PRO A 38 17.55 7.47 3.55
N ASP A 39 18.47 8.41 3.37
CA ASP A 39 18.13 9.77 2.97
C ASP A 39 17.51 9.85 1.56
N GLU A 40 17.90 8.93 0.66
CA GLU A 40 17.24 8.78 -0.64
C GLU A 40 15.74 8.50 -0.52
N CYS A 41 15.34 7.67 0.46
CA CYS A 41 13.94 7.39 0.71
C CYS A 41 13.23 8.64 1.26
N LYS A 42 13.84 9.35 2.20
CA LYS A 42 13.28 10.59 2.77
C LYS A 42 13.13 11.71 1.73
N HIS A 43 14.12 11.87 0.84
CA HIS A 43 14.06 12.85 -0.24
C HIS A 43 12.92 12.56 -1.20
N ASN A 44 12.70 11.28 -1.52
CA ASN A 44 11.61 10.85 -2.38
C ASN A 44 10.24 10.95 -1.72
N ASN A 45 10.15 10.95 -0.38
CA ASN A 45 8.89 11.02 0.34
C ASN A 45 9.07 11.67 1.72
N SER A 46 8.70 12.94 1.81
CA SER A 46 8.84 13.75 3.04
C SER A 46 8.03 13.21 4.21
N ILE A 47 7.03 12.34 4.01
CA ILE A 47 6.30 11.72 5.12
C ILE A 47 7.19 10.78 5.94
N LEU A 48 8.25 10.23 5.33
CA LEU A 48 9.15 9.31 6.00
C LEU A 48 9.98 9.99 7.09
N SER A 49 10.24 11.30 6.99
CA SER A 49 10.94 12.04 8.05
C SER A 49 10.06 12.29 9.27
N GLN A 50 8.74 12.13 9.15
CA GLN A 50 7.77 12.29 10.24
C GLN A 50 7.51 10.99 11.01
N ILE A 51 8.08 9.86 10.56
CA ILE A 51 7.90 8.57 11.21
C ILE A 51 8.68 8.54 12.52
N GLN A 52 7.96 8.27 13.61
CA GLN A 52 8.56 8.08 14.93
C GLN A 52 9.26 6.73 15.01
N THR A 53 10.35 6.66 15.77
CA THR A 53 11.04 5.40 16.03
C THR A 53 10.09 4.42 16.73
N PRO A 54 9.90 3.20 16.20
CA PRO A 54 9.05 2.22 16.84
C PRO A 54 9.70 1.65 18.11
N CYS A 55 8.89 1.31 19.10
CA CYS A 55 9.33 0.52 20.24
C CYS A 55 9.47 -0.95 19.78
N LEU A 56 10.71 -1.45 19.78
CA LEU A 56 11.00 -2.85 19.45
C LEU A 56 10.60 -3.75 20.61
N VAL A 57 9.94 -4.86 20.30
CA VAL A 57 9.58 -5.91 21.26
C VAL A 57 10.36 -7.15 20.86
N ASN A 58 11.15 -7.70 21.79
CA ASN A 58 11.91 -8.92 21.54
C ASN A 58 10.96 -10.07 21.14
N ASP A 59 11.47 -10.96 20.28
CA ASP A 59 10.75 -12.13 19.77
C ASP A 59 9.48 -11.82 18.96
N LYS A 60 9.34 -10.59 18.47
CA LYS A 60 8.23 -10.18 17.61
C LYS A 60 8.69 -9.97 16.17
N ALA A 61 8.07 -10.71 15.25
CA ALA A 61 8.30 -10.54 13.82
C ALA A 61 7.64 -9.27 13.26
N ASP A 62 8.17 -8.78 12.14
CA ASP A 62 7.59 -7.66 11.41
C ASP A 62 6.21 -7.99 10.85
N GLU A 63 5.26 -7.07 11.04
CA GLU A 63 3.89 -7.22 10.56
C GLU A 63 3.47 -6.07 9.66
N VAL A 64 3.02 -6.41 8.44
CA VAL A 64 2.39 -5.44 7.55
C VAL A 64 0.96 -5.14 8.01
N LYS A 65 0.70 -3.87 8.33
CA LYS A 65 -0.62 -3.38 8.75
C LYS A 65 -1.15 -2.35 7.76
N TRP A 66 -2.47 -2.32 7.63
CA TRP A 66 -3.20 -1.36 6.83
C TRP A 66 -3.90 -0.35 7.75
N ARG A 67 -3.85 0.93 7.41
CA ARG A 67 -4.65 1.95 8.08
C ARG A 67 -6.01 2.05 7.38
N SER A 68 -7.07 1.63 8.08
CA SER A 68 -8.43 1.76 7.58
C SER A 68 -8.85 3.23 7.46
N THR A 69 -9.89 3.50 6.66
CA THR A 69 -10.56 4.81 6.59
C THR A 69 -11.03 5.31 7.96
N LYS A 70 -11.34 4.41 8.88
CA LYS A 70 -11.67 4.70 10.28
C LYS A 70 -10.44 4.94 11.19
N LYS A 71 -9.27 5.19 10.61
CA LYS A 71 -7.96 5.39 11.29
C LYS A 71 -7.44 4.20 12.13
N ASN A 72 -8.13 3.06 12.12
CA ASN A 72 -7.68 1.84 12.80
C ASN A 72 -6.57 1.13 12.02
N LEU A 73 -5.54 0.65 12.72
CA LEU A 73 -4.52 -0.24 12.16
C LEU A 73 -5.02 -1.68 12.20
N VAL A 74 -5.21 -2.28 11.03
CA VAL A 74 -5.70 -3.66 10.88
C VAL A 74 -4.66 -4.51 10.17
N LYS A 75 -4.68 -5.84 10.38
CA LYS A 75 -3.80 -6.76 9.65
C LYS A 75 -4.04 -6.62 8.14
N PHE A 76 -2.96 -6.49 7.37
CA PHE A 76 -3.06 -6.37 5.93
C PHE A 76 -3.69 -7.63 5.32
N ARG A 77 -4.74 -7.44 4.51
CA ARG A 77 -5.35 -8.48 3.68
C ARG A 77 -5.82 -7.85 2.37
N MET A 78 -5.33 -8.36 1.25
CA MET A 78 -5.60 -7.77 -0.08
C MET A 78 -7.10 -7.60 -0.33
N ASN A 79 -7.91 -8.62 -0.02
CA ASN A 79 -9.36 -8.56 -0.20
C ASN A 79 -10.06 -7.47 0.66
N LYS A 80 -9.52 -7.15 1.84
CA LYS A 80 -10.05 -6.11 2.72
C LYS A 80 -9.60 -4.74 2.24
N VAL A 81 -8.31 -4.60 1.93
CA VAL A 81 -7.73 -3.36 1.39
C VAL A 81 -8.43 -2.96 0.09
N TRP A 82 -8.59 -3.91 -0.83
CA TRP A 82 -9.33 -3.68 -2.08
C TRP A 82 -10.75 -3.18 -1.84
N LYS A 83 -11.47 -3.77 -0.89
CA LYS A 83 -12.82 -3.31 -0.52
C LYS A 83 -12.83 -1.89 0.05
N TYR A 84 -11.77 -1.47 0.76
CA TYR A 84 -11.66 -0.11 1.28
C TYR A 84 -11.21 0.92 0.22
N MET A 85 -10.41 0.49 -0.76
CA MET A 85 -9.89 1.37 -1.82
C MET A 85 -10.89 1.56 -2.96
N ARG A 86 -11.73 0.55 -3.23
CA ARG A 86 -12.77 0.64 -4.26
C ARG A 86 -13.77 1.73 -3.89
N GLU A 87 -14.00 2.63 -4.83
CA GLU A 87 -15.17 3.51 -4.79
C GLU A 87 -16.43 2.63 -4.72
N HIS A 88 -17.30 2.96 -3.76
CA HIS A 88 -18.59 2.32 -3.62
C HIS A 88 -19.59 3.05 -4.51
N ASP A 89 -19.42 2.92 -5.82
CA ASP A 89 -20.43 3.39 -6.76
C ASP A 89 -21.67 2.49 -6.69
N GLU A 90 -22.82 3.11 -6.91
CA GLU A 90 -24.07 2.37 -7.05
C GLU A 90 -23.97 1.37 -8.21
N LYS A 91 -24.63 0.23 -8.06
CA LYS A 91 -24.71 -0.74 -9.15
C LYS A 91 -25.45 -0.10 -10.32
N VAL A 92 -24.75 0.13 -11.41
CA VAL A 92 -25.34 0.62 -12.66
C VAL A 92 -26.42 -0.35 -13.16
N VAL A 93 -27.53 0.19 -13.67
CA VAL A 93 -28.70 -0.60 -14.10
C VAL A 93 -28.34 -1.66 -15.14
N TRP A 94 -27.38 -1.34 -16.03
CA TRP A 94 -26.94 -2.24 -17.09
C TRP A 94 -25.94 -3.31 -16.63
N TYR A 95 -25.52 -3.34 -15.36
CA TYR A 95 -24.46 -4.26 -14.92
C TYR A 95 -24.84 -5.73 -15.17
N ASN A 96 -26.11 -6.09 -15.00
CA ASN A 96 -26.63 -7.44 -15.20
C ASN A 96 -26.69 -7.84 -16.69
N VAL A 97 -26.75 -6.87 -17.61
CA VAL A 97 -26.70 -7.10 -19.05
C VAL A 97 -25.27 -7.46 -19.48
N VAL A 98 -24.27 -6.85 -18.84
CA VAL A 98 -22.84 -7.04 -19.18
C VAL A 98 -22.21 -8.18 -18.37
N TRP A 99 -22.62 -8.37 -17.13
CA TRP A 99 -22.00 -9.28 -16.15
C TRP A 99 -23.03 -10.30 -15.60
N PHE A 100 -23.56 -11.15 -16.48
CA PHE A 100 -24.37 -12.34 -16.12
C PHE A 100 -23.55 -13.63 -16.24
N SER A 101 -24.06 -14.74 -15.72
CA SER A 101 -23.30 -16.01 -15.62
C SER A 101 -22.74 -16.53 -16.95
N ASN A 102 -23.41 -16.20 -18.06
CA ASN A 102 -23.03 -16.65 -19.40
C ASN A 102 -22.40 -15.52 -20.22
N SER A 103 -22.08 -14.37 -19.60
CA SER A 103 -21.44 -13.27 -20.32
C SER A 103 -19.96 -13.57 -20.56
N ILE A 104 -19.47 -13.19 -21.75
CA ILE A 104 -18.05 -13.24 -22.07
C ILE A 104 -17.54 -11.80 -22.04
N PRO A 105 -16.78 -11.40 -21.00
CA PRO A 105 -16.35 -10.01 -20.82
C PRO A 105 -15.60 -9.44 -22.04
N ARG A 106 -14.86 -10.29 -22.77
CA ARG A 106 -14.13 -9.92 -23.99
C ARG A 106 -15.06 -9.45 -25.12
N HIS A 107 -16.32 -9.89 -25.15
CA HIS A 107 -17.31 -9.51 -26.17
C HIS A 107 -18.26 -8.40 -25.73
N ALA A 108 -18.22 -7.97 -24.47
CA ALA A 108 -19.15 -6.97 -23.95
C ALA A 108 -18.76 -5.51 -24.28
N PHE A 109 -17.55 -5.29 -24.80
CA PHE A 109 -17.03 -3.97 -25.16
C PHE A 109 -16.59 -3.90 -26.63
N ILE A 110 -17.30 -4.61 -27.53
CA ILE A 110 -17.09 -4.48 -28.97
C ILE A 110 -18.02 -3.37 -29.47
N LEU A 111 -17.43 -2.20 -29.74
CA LEU A 111 -18.02 -1.13 -30.54
C LEU A 111 -17.39 -1.19 -31.93
#